data_AF-A0A8T2IWH3-F1
#
_entry.id   AF-A0A8T2IWH3-F1
#
_cell.length_a   1.000
_cell.length_b   1.000
_cell.length_c   1.000
_cell.angle_alpha   90.00
_cell.angle_beta   90.00
_cell.angle_gamma   90.00
#
_symmetry.space_group_name_H-M   'P 1'
#
loop_
_entity.id
_entity.type
_entity.pdbx_description
1 polymer ?
#
loop_
_entity_poly.entity_id
_entity_poly.type
_entity_poly.pdbx_seq_one_letter_code
_entity_poly.pdbx_strand_id
1 'polypeptide(L)'
;MPGDSRRLRGPEESQSPLLYVPSDKADKTEGRGGRGPNEPRPVFVRAGLLSQAKGSAYLEAGSGGTKVLCAVHGPRERGMGGERAEPRGRLVCELRWAPFSRRGPWSGSSSPRNVGMFLQESLEAAVRLDRYPRAEVLVWVLVLEDRGSALPVAVSCASLALADAGIEMFDLALGCGLSRGPGGELLLDPEDWEEEADGKRTMSLALLPTLNQISGLVCNGEWEGESSVEAVRLCMEGCQRLYPVLQQCLVKTTKRKIQAPQTEKS
;
A
#
# COMPACT_ATOMS: atom_id res chain seq x y z
N MET A 1 -2.14 -27.75 21.62
CA MET A 1 -2.87 -27.60 20.34
C MET A 1 -2.04 -28.28 19.24
N PRO A 2 -2.63 -28.93 18.23
CA PRO A 2 -1.81 -29.49 17.15
C PRO A 2 -1.07 -28.36 16.44
N GLY A 3 0.26 -28.33 16.56
CA GLY A 3 1.11 -27.33 15.91
C GLY A 3 1.07 -27.43 14.39
N ASP A 4 1.41 -26.34 13.69
CA ASP A 4 1.48 -26.32 12.23
C ASP A 4 2.47 -27.37 11.72
N SER A 5 1.97 -28.38 11.00
CA SER A 5 2.77 -29.48 10.45
C SER A 5 3.44 -29.13 9.12
N ARG A 6 3.14 -27.96 8.54
CA ARG A 6 3.69 -27.51 7.25
C ARG A 6 4.91 -26.60 7.40
N ARG A 7 5.23 -26.18 8.62
CA ARG A 7 6.37 -25.31 8.95
C ARG A 7 7.38 -26.01 9.84
N LEU A 8 8.56 -25.42 9.94
CA LEU A 8 9.59 -25.84 10.89
C LEU A 8 9.05 -25.72 12.32
N ARG A 9 9.37 -26.71 13.17
CA ARG A 9 8.97 -26.71 14.58
C ARG A 9 9.82 -25.70 15.35
N GLY A 10 9.24 -24.54 15.63
CA GLY A 10 9.80 -23.52 16.51
C GLY A 10 9.37 -23.70 17.97
N PRO A 11 9.80 -22.80 18.86
CA PRO A 11 9.26 -22.72 20.22
C PRO A 11 7.75 -22.42 20.18
N GLU A 12 7.02 -22.84 21.22
CA GLU A 12 5.56 -22.61 21.33
C GLU A 12 5.22 -21.12 21.44
N GLU A 13 6.05 -20.36 22.15
CA GLU A 13 5.93 -18.92 22.30
C GLU A 13 7.27 -18.23 22.03
N SER A 14 7.19 -17.02 21.47
CA SER A 14 8.34 -16.13 21.33
C SER A 14 7.87 -14.70 21.60
N GLN A 15 8.55 -14.02 22.52
CA GLN A 15 8.26 -12.63 22.88
C GLN A 15 9.38 -11.72 22.40
N SER A 16 9.03 -10.49 22.01
CA SER A 16 10.04 -9.54 21.55
C SER A 16 10.83 -8.99 22.76
N PRO A 17 12.15 -8.75 22.60
CA PRO A 17 12.95 -8.15 23.66
C PRO A 17 12.51 -6.72 23.99
N LEU A 18 11.82 -6.05 23.07
CA LEU A 18 11.32 -4.68 23.23
C LEU A 18 10.32 -4.54 24.38
N LEU A 19 9.60 -5.60 24.74
CA LEU A 19 8.72 -5.61 25.91
C LEU A 19 9.47 -5.44 27.24
N TYR A 20 10.76 -5.78 27.25
CA TYR A 20 11.62 -5.72 28.43
C TYR A 20 12.55 -4.51 28.44
N VAL A 21 12.50 -3.68 27.39
CA VAL A 21 13.25 -2.42 27.35
C VAL A 21 12.47 -1.39 28.18
N PRO A 22 13.10 -0.74 29.17
CA PRO A 22 12.45 0.35 29.90
C PRO A 22 11.99 1.44 28.94
N SER A 23 10.77 1.97 29.11
CA SER A 23 10.20 3.05 28.29
C SER A 23 11.15 4.24 28.13
N ASP A 24 11.97 4.51 29.15
CA ASP A 24 12.90 5.64 29.18
C ASP A 24 14.14 5.45 28.28
N LYS A 25 14.41 4.20 27.86
CA LYS A 25 15.51 3.80 26.96
C LYS A 25 15.03 3.28 25.61
N ALA A 26 13.71 3.18 25.39
CA ALA A 26 13.18 2.99 24.05
C ALA A 26 13.70 4.16 23.21
N ASP A 27 14.35 3.84 22.08
CA ASP A 27 15.09 4.78 21.22
C ASP A 27 14.44 6.17 21.25
N LYS A 28 15.18 7.20 21.69
CA LYS A 28 14.78 8.59 21.50
C LYS A 28 14.56 8.76 20.00
N THR A 29 13.30 8.72 19.59
CA THR A 29 12.89 8.70 18.20
C THR A 29 13.46 9.93 17.54
N GLU A 30 14.18 9.72 16.43
CA GLU A 30 14.59 10.80 15.56
C GLU A 30 13.31 11.58 15.24
N GLY A 31 13.24 12.85 15.64
CA GLY A 31 12.12 13.71 15.29
C GLY A 31 11.95 13.76 13.76
N ARG A 32 10.85 14.37 13.29
CA ARG A 32 10.33 14.39 11.90
C ARG A 32 11.29 14.82 10.76
N GLY A 33 12.60 14.79 10.92
CA GLY A 33 13.63 15.10 9.93
C GLY A 33 13.58 16.55 9.49
N GLY A 34 13.03 17.45 10.31
CA GLY A 34 12.79 18.85 9.96
C GLY A 34 11.65 19.09 8.95
N ARG A 35 10.81 18.08 8.65
CA ARG A 35 9.65 18.23 7.75
C ARG A 35 8.49 18.96 8.42
N GLY A 36 7.78 19.76 7.62
CA GLY A 36 6.53 20.41 8.06
C GLY A 36 5.38 19.40 8.25
N PRO A 37 4.31 19.77 8.96
CA PRO A 37 3.15 18.91 9.21
C PRO A 37 2.47 18.44 7.91
N ASN A 38 2.48 19.28 6.87
CA ASN A 38 1.76 19.07 5.60
C ASN A 38 2.66 18.58 4.44
N GLU A 39 3.88 18.13 4.73
CA GLU A 39 4.84 17.73 3.70
C GLU A 39 4.94 16.20 3.62
N PRO A 40 4.65 15.57 2.46
CA PRO A 40 4.78 14.13 2.29
C PRO A 40 6.27 13.72 2.29
N ARG A 41 6.53 12.46 2.62
CA ARG A 41 7.90 11.94 2.65
C ARG A 41 8.48 11.82 1.23
N PRO A 42 9.81 11.91 1.03
CA PRO A 42 10.40 11.70 -0.28
C PRO A 42 10.12 10.26 -0.75
N VAL A 43 9.63 10.11 -1.98
CA VAL A 43 9.22 8.81 -2.51
C VAL A 43 10.16 8.37 -3.63
N PHE A 44 10.66 7.14 -3.52
CA PHE A 44 11.33 6.45 -4.61
C PHE A 44 10.37 5.41 -5.22
N VAL A 45 10.15 5.51 -6.53
CA VAL A 45 9.21 4.65 -7.25
C VAL A 45 9.93 4.02 -8.44
N ARG A 46 9.70 2.73 -8.64
CA ARG A 46 10.16 2.00 -9.82
C ARG A 46 9.12 0.97 -10.28
N ALA A 47 8.60 1.15 -11.49
CA ALA A 47 7.78 0.14 -12.15
C ALA A 47 8.65 -0.87 -12.93
N GLY A 48 8.12 -2.08 -13.16
CA GLY A 48 8.77 -3.14 -13.93
C GLY A 48 10.03 -3.71 -13.26
N LEU A 49 10.01 -3.93 -11.95
CA LEU A 49 11.15 -4.50 -11.21
C LEU A 49 11.27 -6.03 -11.38
N LEU A 50 10.16 -6.74 -11.31
CA LEU A 50 10.08 -8.20 -11.38
C LEU A 50 9.87 -8.66 -12.83
N SER A 51 10.66 -9.62 -13.29
CA SER A 51 10.56 -10.18 -14.64
C SER A 51 9.53 -11.30 -14.79
N GLN A 52 9.19 -11.99 -13.69
CA GLN A 52 8.27 -13.14 -13.70
C GLN A 52 6.79 -12.73 -13.59
N ALA A 53 6.52 -11.49 -13.17
CA ALA A 53 5.17 -10.94 -13.10
C ALA A 53 4.88 -10.13 -14.38
N LYS A 54 3.62 -10.06 -14.80
CA LYS A 54 3.25 -9.31 -16.00
C LYS A 54 3.43 -7.80 -15.78
N GLY A 55 3.11 -7.34 -14.59
CA GLY A 55 3.45 -6.01 -14.10
C GLY A 55 3.96 -6.09 -12.69
N SER A 56 4.84 -5.16 -12.35
CA SER A 56 5.37 -5.06 -11.00
C SER A 56 5.72 -3.62 -10.66
N ALA A 57 5.73 -3.32 -9.37
CA ALA A 57 6.16 -2.02 -8.88
C ALA A 57 6.87 -2.17 -7.54
N TYR A 58 7.81 -1.28 -7.30
CA TYR A 58 8.47 -1.08 -6.02
C TYR A 58 8.31 0.38 -5.64
N LEU A 59 7.89 0.59 -4.39
CA LEU A 59 7.68 1.92 -3.83
C LEU A 59 8.35 1.96 -2.45
N GLU A 60 9.17 2.98 -2.25
CA GLU A 60 9.80 3.31 -1.00
C GLU A 60 9.43 4.74 -0.60
N ALA A 61 8.81 4.88 0.57
CA ALA A 61 8.38 6.17 1.11
C ALA A 61 9.26 6.53 2.31
N GLY A 62 10.02 7.63 2.20
CA GLY A 62 11.00 8.08 3.20
C GLY A 62 12.40 7.53 2.97
N SER A 63 13.42 8.25 3.43
CA SER A 63 14.82 7.80 3.41
C SER A 63 15.00 6.67 4.43
N GLY A 64 14.91 5.41 3.99
CA GLY A 64 14.90 4.25 4.88
C GLY A 64 13.54 3.94 5.52
N GLY A 65 12.45 4.42 4.92
CA GLY A 65 11.09 4.26 5.44
C GLY A 65 10.36 3.03 4.90
N THR A 66 9.06 3.18 4.66
CA THR A 66 8.15 2.09 4.28
C THR A 66 8.46 1.58 2.88
N LYS A 67 8.70 0.27 2.74
CA LYS A 67 9.06 -0.39 1.48
C LYS A 67 8.02 -1.41 1.09
N VAL A 68 7.47 -1.25 -0.12
CA VAL A 68 6.41 -2.11 -0.64
C VAL A 68 6.77 -2.61 -2.03
N LEU A 69 6.56 -3.91 -2.23
CA LEU A 69 6.70 -4.59 -3.51
C LEU A 69 5.34 -5.10 -3.95
N CYS A 70 4.96 -4.82 -5.19
CA CYS A 70 3.74 -5.33 -5.79
C CYS A 70 4.03 -6.14 -7.06
N ALA A 71 3.33 -7.26 -7.21
CA ALA A 71 3.33 -8.11 -8.38
C ALA A 71 1.89 -8.32 -8.87
N VAL A 72 1.68 -8.15 -10.17
CA VAL A 72 0.39 -8.37 -10.82
C VAL A 72 0.49 -9.57 -11.75
N HIS A 73 -0.40 -10.53 -11.53
CA HIS A 73 -0.58 -11.71 -12.37
C HIS A 73 -1.98 -11.69 -12.96
N GLY A 74 -2.08 -11.50 -14.26
CA GLY A 74 -3.38 -11.49 -14.93
C GLY A 74 -3.31 -10.83 -16.30
N PRO A 75 -4.40 -10.84 -17.06
CA PRO A 75 -5.66 -11.51 -16.77
C PRO A 75 -5.52 -13.02 -16.98
N ARG A 76 -5.98 -13.83 -16.01
CA ARG A 76 -6.04 -15.30 -16.12
C ARG A 76 -7.50 -15.72 -16.30
N GLU A 77 -7.76 -16.78 -17.03
CA GLU A 77 -9.11 -17.34 -17.13
C GLU A 77 -9.53 -17.89 -15.76
N ARG A 78 -10.73 -17.53 -15.31
CA ARG A 78 -11.27 -18.02 -14.04
C ARG A 78 -11.61 -19.50 -14.19
N GLY A 79 -11.09 -20.34 -13.29
CA GLY A 79 -11.40 -21.77 -13.28
C GLY A 79 -12.91 -22.04 -13.16
N MET A 80 -13.40 -23.06 -13.89
CA MET A 80 -14.80 -23.53 -13.85
C MET A 80 -15.14 -24.10 -12.47
N GLY A 81 -15.47 -23.24 -11.51
CA GLY A 81 -15.83 -23.62 -10.15
C GLY A 81 -16.92 -22.73 -9.60
N GLY A 82 -18.16 -23.01 -10.01
CA GLY A 82 -19.39 -22.69 -9.28
C GLY A 82 -19.56 -21.28 -8.73
N GLU A 83 -20.00 -20.35 -9.58
CA GLU A 83 -20.99 -19.32 -9.27
C GLU A 83 -21.28 -18.58 -10.58
N ARG A 84 -22.52 -18.13 -10.76
CA ARG A 84 -23.04 -17.41 -11.95
C ARG A 84 -21.93 -16.56 -12.58
N ALA A 85 -21.59 -16.82 -13.84
CA ALA A 85 -20.56 -16.05 -14.54
C ALA A 85 -21.00 -14.57 -14.57
N GLU A 86 -20.44 -13.77 -13.68
CA GLU A 86 -20.64 -12.34 -13.71
C GLU A 86 -20.09 -11.80 -15.02
N PRO A 87 -20.78 -10.85 -15.66
CA PRO A 87 -20.31 -10.24 -16.90
C PRO A 87 -19.03 -9.40 -16.70
N ARG A 88 -18.60 -9.19 -15.45
CA ARG A 88 -17.43 -8.40 -15.07
C ARG A 88 -16.25 -9.28 -14.70
N GLY A 89 -15.04 -8.76 -14.95
CA GLY A 89 -13.81 -9.35 -14.44
C GLY A 89 -13.75 -9.26 -12.92
N ARG A 90 -12.93 -10.12 -12.31
CA ARG A 90 -12.70 -10.14 -10.86
C ARG A 90 -11.30 -9.63 -10.54
N LEU A 91 -11.21 -8.70 -9.60
CA LEU A 91 -9.95 -8.30 -8.99
C LEU A 91 -9.78 -9.02 -7.65
N VAL A 92 -8.64 -9.67 -7.44
CA VAL A 92 -8.29 -10.25 -6.14
C VAL A 92 -7.00 -9.62 -5.67
N CYS A 93 -7.09 -8.93 -4.55
CA CYS A 93 -5.95 -8.26 -3.94
C CYS A 93 -5.56 -9.00 -2.66
N GLU A 94 -4.28 -9.36 -2.56
CA GLU A 94 -3.72 -9.94 -1.36
C GLU A 94 -2.56 -9.09 -0.85
N LEU A 95 -2.76 -8.51 0.34
CA LEU A 95 -1.74 -7.75 1.03
C LEU A 95 -1.15 -8.61 2.16
N ARG A 96 0.17 -8.74 2.17
CA ARG A 96 0.92 -9.43 3.22
C ARG A 96 2.04 -8.55 3.74
N TRP A 97 2.27 -8.63 5.04
CA TRP A 97 3.48 -8.11 5.67
C TRP A 97 4.51 -9.22 5.76
N ALA A 98 5.76 -8.89 5.43
CA ALA A 98 6.87 -9.78 5.70
C ALA A 98 7.02 -9.99 7.22
N PRO A 99 7.44 -11.18 7.69
CA PRO A 99 7.57 -11.44 9.12
C PRO A 99 8.61 -10.53 9.82
N PHE A 100 9.51 -9.93 9.04
CA PHE A 100 10.53 -8.99 9.52
C PHE A 100 10.16 -7.51 9.30
N SER A 101 8.93 -7.20 8.82
CA SER A 101 8.58 -5.85 8.39
C SER A 101 8.39 -4.86 9.54
N ARG A 102 8.06 -5.33 10.74
CA ARG A 102 7.85 -4.52 11.94
C ARG A 102 8.75 -4.99 13.08
N ARG A 103 9.16 -4.04 13.92
CA ARG A 103 9.85 -4.33 15.18
C ARG A 103 8.84 -4.83 16.22
N GLY A 104 8.81 -6.13 16.49
CA GLY A 104 7.91 -6.72 17.49
C GLY A 104 7.55 -8.17 17.16
N PRO A 105 6.81 -8.86 18.03
CA PRO A 105 6.29 -10.20 17.72
C PRO A 105 5.42 -10.08 16.47
N TRP A 106 5.56 -11.02 15.53
CA TRP A 106 4.64 -11.12 14.40
C TRP A 106 3.25 -11.45 14.94
N SER A 107 2.52 -10.41 15.29
CA SER A 107 1.15 -10.51 15.69
C SER A 107 0.37 -10.74 14.41
N GLY A 108 0.04 -12.00 14.12
CA GLY A 108 -0.97 -12.34 13.10
C GLY A 108 -2.37 -11.77 13.40
N SER A 109 -2.47 -10.81 14.34
CA SER A 109 -3.69 -10.24 14.90
C SER A 109 -4.30 -9.10 14.10
N SER A 110 -3.57 -8.45 13.20
CA SER A 110 -4.23 -7.63 12.18
C SER A 110 -4.74 -8.58 11.11
N SER A 111 -6.04 -8.89 11.14
CA SER A 111 -6.67 -9.76 10.15
C SER A 111 -6.31 -9.23 8.76
N PRO A 112 -5.48 -9.93 7.97
CA PRO A 112 -5.07 -9.47 6.65
C PRO A 112 -6.28 -9.28 5.71
N ARG A 113 -7.43 -9.87 6.06
CA ARG A 113 -8.68 -9.75 5.32
C ARG A 113 -9.19 -8.33 5.26
N ASN A 114 -9.19 -7.57 6.37
CA ASN A 114 -9.76 -6.23 6.39
C ASN A 114 -8.98 -5.27 5.50
N VAL A 115 -7.66 -5.44 5.48
CA VAL A 115 -6.80 -4.59 4.68
C VAL A 115 -6.80 -5.00 3.20
N GLY A 116 -6.88 -6.31 2.92
CA GLY A 116 -7.11 -6.81 1.58
C GLY A 116 -8.40 -6.25 0.96
N MET A 117 -9.48 -6.16 1.74
CA MET A 117 -10.74 -5.56 1.29
C MET A 117 -10.58 -4.09 0.93
N PHE A 118 -9.94 -3.28 1.79
CA PHE A 118 -9.68 -1.87 1.48
C PHE A 118 -8.87 -1.68 0.18
N LEU A 119 -7.82 -2.49 0.01
CA LEU A 119 -7.01 -2.47 -1.20
C LEU A 119 -7.82 -2.88 -2.44
N GLN A 120 -8.67 -3.90 -2.29
CA GLN A 120 -9.55 -4.38 -3.37
C GLN A 120 -10.56 -3.30 -3.76
N GLU A 121 -11.34 -2.76 -2.82
CA GLU A 121 -12.33 -1.70 -3.05
C GLU A 121 -11.70 -0.46 -3.70
N SER A 122 -10.54 -0.04 -3.21
CA SER A 122 -9.81 1.11 -3.75
C SER A 122 -9.38 0.92 -5.20
N LEU A 123 -8.99 -0.30 -5.58
CA LEU A 123 -8.52 -0.62 -6.93
C LEU A 123 -9.66 -1.00 -7.88
N GLU A 124 -10.76 -1.57 -7.39
CA GLU A 124 -11.95 -1.86 -8.19
C GLU A 124 -12.56 -0.60 -8.80
N ALA A 125 -12.53 0.52 -8.07
CA ALA A 125 -12.95 1.83 -8.60
C ALA A 125 -12.03 2.35 -9.73
N ALA A 126 -10.74 1.97 -9.71
CA ALA A 126 -9.75 2.41 -10.69
C ALA A 126 -9.73 1.54 -11.95
N VAL A 127 -9.96 0.24 -11.81
CA VAL A 127 -9.80 -0.76 -12.89
C VAL A 127 -11.09 -0.95 -13.66
N ARG A 128 -11.00 -0.98 -15.00
CA ARG A 128 -12.15 -1.21 -15.86
C ARG A 128 -12.44 -2.70 -16.03
N LEU A 129 -13.03 -3.32 -15.01
CA LEU A 129 -13.33 -4.75 -14.98
C LEU A 129 -14.34 -5.23 -16.04
N ASP A 130 -15.17 -4.33 -16.58
CA ASP A 130 -16.12 -4.66 -17.67
C ASP A 130 -15.42 -5.14 -18.96
N ARG A 131 -14.14 -4.81 -19.15
CA ARG A 131 -13.35 -5.21 -20.32
C ARG A 131 -12.76 -6.61 -20.22
N TYR A 132 -12.80 -7.20 -19.03
CA TYR A 132 -12.16 -8.48 -18.73
C TYR A 132 -13.20 -9.51 -18.25
N PRO A 133 -14.27 -9.81 -19.02
CA PRO A 133 -15.27 -10.80 -18.61
C PRO A 133 -14.61 -12.17 -18.41
N ARG A 134 -15.00 -12.88 -17.33
CA ARG A 134 -14.45 -14.21 -16.97
C ARG A 134 -12.95 -14.26 -16.70
N ALA A 135 -12.28 -13.11 -16.66
CA ALA A 135 -10.89 -13.02 -16.30
C ALA A 135 -10.72 -12.60 -14.84
N GLU A 136 -9.66 -13.09 -14.24
CA GLU A 136 -9.23 -12.77 -12.90
C GLU A 136 -7.86 -12.09 -12.94
N VAL A 137 -7.74 -10.97 -12.25
CA VAL A 137 -6.48 -10.25 -12.04
C VAL A 137 -6.09 -10.43 -10.58
N LEU A 138 -4.93 -11.05 -10.36
CA LEU A 138 -4.37 -11.28 -9.04
C LEU A 138 -3.31 -10.22 -8.74
N VAL A 139 -3.54 -9.41 -7.71
CA VAL A 139 -2.63 -8.38 -7.23
C VAL A 139 -2.04 -8.83 -5.90
N TRP A 140 -0.73 -9.02 -5.87
CA TRP A 140 0.00 -9.44 -4.69
C TRP A 140 0.87 -8.29 -4.20
N VAL A 141 0.62 -7.84 -2.98
CA VAL A 141 1.38 -6.76 -2.35
C VAL A 141 2.10 -7.31 -1.13
N LEU A 142 3.41 -7.10 -1.08
CA LEU A 142 4.28 -7.50 0.02
C LEU A 142 4.90 -6.24 0.63
N VAL A 143 4.58 -5.98 1.89
CA VAL A 143 5.23 -4.94 2.70
C VAL A 143 6.52 -5.53 3.26
N LEU A 144 7.66 -5.01 2.82
CA LEU A 144 8.99 -5.47 3.23
C LEU A 144 9.41 -4.80 4.54
N GLU A 145 9.18 -3.50 4.65
CA GLU A 145 9.46 -2.69 5.83
C GLU A 145 8.29 -1.74 6.05
N ASP A 146 7.81 -1.65 7.30
CA ASP A 146 6.68 -0.82 7.67
C ASP A 146 7.11 0.23 8.69
N ARG A 147 7.18 1.48 8.25
CA ARG A 147 7.54 2.67 9.04
C ARG A 147 6.42 3.72 8.98
N GLY A 148 5.17 3.26 8.96
CA GLY A 148 3.98 4.12 8.91
C GLY A 148 3.39 4.28 7.51
N SER A 149 2.09 4.52 7.45
CA SER A 149 1.28 4.68 6.22
C SER A 149 1.44 3.55 5.20
N ALA A 150 1.62 2.29 5.66
CA ALA A 150 1.80 1.15 4.77
C ALA A 150 0.61 0.87 3.83
N LEU A 151 -0.62 1.12 4.29
CA LEU A 151 -1.84 0.88 3.50
C LEU A 151 -1.96 1.80 2.29
N PRO A 152 -1.91 3.13 2.45
CA PRO A 152 -1.96 4.04 1.31
C PRO A 152 -0.77 3.85 0.35
N VAL A 153 0.41 3.55 0.88
CA VAL A 153 1.60 3.24 0.06
C VAL A 153 1.38 1.97 -0.76
N ALA A 154 0.75 0.94 -0.19
CA ALA A 154 0.38 -0.29 -0.88
C ALA A 154 -0.61 -0.04 -2.03
N VAL A 155 -1.62 0.82 -1.84
CA VAL A 155 -2.57 1.20 -2.90
C VAL A 155 -1.84 1.86 -4.08
N SER A 156 -0.98 2.85 -3.80
CA SER A 156 -0.18 3.53 -4.82
C SER A 156 0.76 2.59 -5.56
N CYS A 157 1.39 1.64 -4.84
CA CYS A 157 2.25 0.63 -5.44
C CYS A 157 1.47 -0.35 -6.34
N ALA A 158 0.27 -0.75 -5.91
CA ALA A 158 -0.59 -1.65 -6.67
C ALA A 158 -1.12 -1.01 -7.96
N SER A 159 -1.53 0.26 -7.93
CA SER A 159 -2.00 0.96 -9.13
C SER A 159 -0.89 1.10 -10.18
N LEU A 160 0.34 1.37 -9.75
CA LEU A 160 1.51 1.37 -10.64
C LEU A 160 1.78 0.01 -11.26
N ALA A 161 1.66 -1.07 -10.49
CA ALA A 161 1.89 -2.41 -11.00
C ALA A 161 0.80 -2.84 -12.00
N LEU A 162 -0.45 -2.41 -11.79
CA LEU A 162 -1.56 -2.61 -12.73
C LEU A 162 -1.33 -1.82 -14.03
N ALA A 163 -0.87 -0.57 -13.94
CA ALA A 163 -0.47 0.23 -15.10
C ALA A 163 0.67 -0.42 -15.88
N ASP A 164 1.70 -0.93 -15.18
CA ASP A 164 2.84 -1.60 -15.81
C ASP A 164 2.46 -2.93 -16.49
N ALA A 165 1.46 -3.64 -15.95
CA ALA A 165 0.89 -4.85 -16.55
C ALA A 165 0.06 -4.57 -17.82
N GLY A 166 -0.27 -3.30 -18.09
CA GLY A 166 -1.11 -2.88 -19.21
C GLY A 166 -2.59 -3.23 -19.02
N ILE A 167 -3.07 -3.23 -17.77
CA ILE A 167 -4.50 -3.42 -17.47
C ILE A 167 -5.22 -2.08 -17.68
N GLU A 168 -6.38 -2.12 -18.33
CA GLU A 168 -7.20 -0.91 -18.56
C GLU A 168 -7.70 -0.35 -17.23
N MET A 169 -7.36 0.92 -16.97
CA MET A 169 -7.79 1.67 -15.79
C MET A 169 -8.37 3.02 -16.21
N PHE A 170 -9.29 3.55 -15.42
CA PHE A 170 -9.81 4.91 -15.59
C PHE A 170 -8.80 5.96 -15.12
N ASP A 171 -8.14 5.68 -14.00
CA ASP A 171 -7.18 6.57 -13.35
C ASP A 171 -6.22 5.76 -12.45
N LEU A 172 -5.16 6.39 -11.96
CA LEU A 172 -4.28 5.79 -10.96
C LEU A 172 -4.87 5.97 -9.56
N ALA A 173 -5.01 4.88 -8.80
CA ALA A 173 -5.35 4.98 -7.38
C ALA A 173 -4.10 5.39 -6.58
N LEU A 174 -4.20 6.49 -5.85
CA LEU A 174 -3.18 7.01 -4.94
C LEU A 174 -3.67 6.97 -3.51
N GLY A 175 -2.86 6.43 -2.62
CA GLY A 175 -3.11 6.50 -1.19
C GLY A 175 -2.31 7.60 -0.52
N CYS A 176 -2.92 8.28 0.46
CA CYS A 176 -2.22 9.09 1.45
C CYS A 176 -2.72 8.77 2.87
N GLY A 177 -1.79 8.77 3.83
CA GLY A 177 -2.06 8.57 5.24
C GLY A 177 -2.00 9.88 6.00
N LEU A 178 -2.76 9.97 7.08
CA LEU A 178 -2.75 11.10 7.99
C LEU A 178 -2.90 10.60 9.42
N SER A 179 -2.17 11.20 10.34
CA SER A 179 -2.33 10.98 11.78
C SER A 179 -2.53 12.31 12.48
N ARG A 180 -3.11 12.26 13.68
CA ARG A 180 -3.17 13.42 14.57
C ARG A 180 -1.99 13.35 15.52
N GLY A 181 -1.18 14.40 15.53
CA GLY A 181 -0.04 14.51 16.45
C GLY A 181 -0.49 14.81 17.89
N PRO A 182 0.40 14.63 18.88
CA PRO A 182 0.11 14.86 20.30
C PRO A 182 -0.27 16.32 20.63
N GLY A 183 0.13 17.28 19.78
CA GLY A 183 -0.28 18.69 19.87
C GLY A 183 -1.65 19.00 19.26
N GLY A 184 -2.36 17.98 18.75
CA GLY A 184 -3.64 18.13 18.07
C GLY A 184 -3.54 18.55 16.60
N GLU A 185 -2.32 18.74 16.07
CA GLU A 185 -2.06 19.07 14.67
C GLU A 185 -2.25 17.86 13.74
N LEU A 186 -2.64 18.13 12.49
CA LEU A 186 -2.80 17.10 11.46
C LEU A 186 -1.46 16.87 10.77
N LEU A 187 -1.00 15.62 10.78
CA LEU A 187 0.28 15.19 10.26
C LEU A 187 0.06 14.35 9.00
N LEU A 188 0.45 14.90 7.86
CA LEU A 188 0.42 14.21 6.57
C LEU A 188 1.55 13.18 6.49
N ASP A 189 1.24 12.00 5.94
CA ASP A 189 2.15 10.86 5.74
C ASP A 189 2.97 10.50 6.99
N PRO A 190 2.30 10.06 8.07
CA PRO A 190 2.92 9.81 9.36
C PRO A 190 3.90 8.64 9.37
N GLU A 191 4.83 8.69 10.32
CA GLU A 191 5.73 7.59 10.66
C GLU A 191 5.12 6.66 11.73
N ASP A 192 5.72 5.49 11.91
CA ASP A 192 5.24 4.45 12.85
C ASP A 192 5.05 4.98 14.28
N TRP A 193 5.99 5.78 14.75
CA TRP A 193 5.92 6.40 16.08
C TRP A 193 4.85 7.49 16.19
N GLU A 194 4.53 8.20 15.09
CA GLU A 194 3.46 9.20 15.06
C GLU A 194 2.09 8.53 15.13
N GLU A 195 1.92 7.40 14.45
CA GLU A 195 0.69 6.61 14.47
C GLU A 195 0.42 5.98 15.86
N GLU A 196 1.47 5.60 16.60
CA GLU A 196 1.35 4.96 17.92
C GLU A 196 1.24 5.98 19.07
N ALA A 197 1.69 7.22 18.90
CA ALA A 197 1.83 8.20 19.98
C ALA A 197 0.51 8.82 20.50
N ASP A 198 -0.54 8.99 19.68
CA ASP A 198 -1.79 9.66 20.10
C ASP A 198 -3.05 8.86 19.74
N GLY A 199 -3.46 7.95 20.64
CA GLY A 199 -4.77 7.31 20.62
C GLY A 199 -5.12 6.50 19.36
N LYS A 200 -4.14 6.21 18.50
CA LYS A 200 -4.30 5.56 17.18
C LYS A 200 -5.32 6.27 16.28
N ARG A 201 -5.31 7.60 16.32
CA ARG A 201 -6.11 8.45 15.41
C ARG A 201 -5.42 8.53 14.05
N THR A 202 -5.75 7.58 13.18
CA THR A 202 -5.17 7.48 11.84
C THR A 202 -6.27 7.49 10.78
N MET A 203 -6.05 8.21 9.71
CA MET A 203 -6.91 8.22 8.53
C MET A 203 -6.07 7.79 7.31
N SER A 204 -6.59 6.85 6.52
CA SER A 204 -6.00 6.41 5.26
C SER A 204 -7.00 6.65 4.14
N LEU A 205 -6.62 7.44 3.15
CA LEU A 205 -7.48 7.82 2.04
C LEU A 205 -6.86 7.32 0.73
N ALA A 206 -7.71 6.78 -0.15
CA ALA A 206 -7.38 6.46 -1.53
C ALA A 206 -8.16 7.38 -2.49
N LEU A 207 -7.46 8.00 -3.42
CA LEU A 207 -7.96 9.00 -4.35
C LEU A 207 -7.63 8.60 -5.80
N LEU A 208 -8.58 8.84 -6.70
CA LEU A 208 -8.38 8.91 -8.14
C LEU A 208 -8.15 10.39 -8.50
N PRO A 209 -6.91 10.84 -8.69
CA PRO A 209 -6.55 12.27 -8.73
C PRO A 209 -7.07 12.99 -9.99
N THR A 210 -7.17 12.32 -11.13
CA THR A 210 -7.69 12.88 -12.39
C THR A 210 -9.21 13.06 -12.31
N LEU A 211 -9.91 12.09 -11.71
CA LEU A 211 -11.37 12.14 -11.51
C LEU A 211 -11.77 12.96 -10.28
N ASN A 212 -10.80 13.25 -9.39
CA ASN A 212 -11.01 13.83 -8.07
C ASN A 212 -12.08 13.09 -7.25
N GLN A 213 -12.04 11.75 -7.29
CA GLN A 213 -12.98 10.87 -6.61
C GLN A 213 -12.26 10.02 -5.56
N ILE A 214 -12.82 9.96 -4.36
CA ILE A 214 -12.31 9.11 -3.27
C ILE A 214 -12.75 7.68 -3.57
N SER A 215 -11.78 6.77 -3.72
CA SER A 215 -12.03 5.35 -3.97
C SER A 215 -12.21 4.55 -2.68
N GLY A 216 -11.58 4.98 -1.60
CA GLY A 216 -11.67 4.33 -0.30
C GLY A 216 -11.20 5.25 0.82
N LEU A 217 -11.81 5.10 1.99
CA LEU A 217 -11.44 5.82 3.21
C LEU A 217 -11.52 4.87 4.40
N VAL A 218 -10.43 4.77 5.15
CA VAL A 218 -10.39 4.08 6.44
C VAL A 218 -10.02 5.09 7.51
N CYS A 219 -10.82 5.12 8.55
CA CYS A 219 -10.66 6.03 9.67
C CYS A 219 -10.62 5.21 10.95
N ASN A 220 -9.54 5.34 11.71
CA ASN A 220 -9.38 4.71 13.01
C ASN A 220 -9.26 5.80 14.08
N GLY A 221 -9.81 5.52 15.26
CA GLY A 221 -9.83 6.44 16.38
C GLY A 221 -11.01 7.41 16.35
N GLU A 222 -11.06 8.29 17.34
CA GLU A 222 -12.10 9.28 17.50
C GLU A 222 -11.76 10.58 16.76
N TRP A 223 -12.67 11.01 15.89
CA TRP A 223 -12.51 12.23 15.07
C TRP A 223 -13.67 13.18 15.31
N GLU A 224 -13.35 14.46 15.45
CA GLU A 224 -14.33 15.53 15.46
C GLU A 224 -14.74 15.87 14.03
N GLY A 225 -16.02 16.22 13.83
CA GLY A 225 -16.60 16.41 12.50
C GLY A 225 -15.84 17.42 11.65
N GLU A 226 -15.53 18.61 12.17
CA GLU A 226 -14.82 19.65 11.44
C GLU A 226 -13.38 19.23 11.10
N SER A 227 -12.66 18.69 12.08
CA SER A 227 -11.30 18.19 11.93
C SER A 227 -11.20 17.05 10.91
N SER A 228 -12.22 16.20 10.82
CA SER A 228 -12.25 15.10 9.84
C SER A 228 -12.35 15.59 8.39
N VAL A 229 -13.09 16.69 8.15
CA VAL A 229 -13.22 17.28 6.80
C VAL A 229 -11.90 17.93 6.38
N GLU A 230 -11.23 18.61 7.31
CA GLU A 230 -9.89 19.17 7.10
C GLU A 230 -8.86 18.07 6.81
N ALA A 231 -8.89 16.97 7.58
CA ALA A 231 -8.02 15.82 7.36
C ALA A 231 -8.20 15.21 5.96
N VAL A 232 -9.45 15.02 5.52
CA VAL A 232 -9.73 14.51 4.17
C VAL A 232 -9.17 15.44 3.10
N ARG A 233 -9.35 16.76 3.24
CA ARG A 233 -8.81 17.75 2.28
C ARG A 233 -7.28 17.70 2.22
N LEU A 234 -6.60 17.63 3.37
CA LEU A 234 -5.14 17.51 3.43
C LEU A 234 -4.65 16.21 2.77
N CYS A 235 -5.32 15.09 3.00
CA CYS A 235 -5.03 13.83 2.31
C CYS A 235 -5.18 13.95 0.79
N MET A 236 -6.24 14.63 0.31
CA MET A 236 -6.45 14.85 -1.11
C MET A 236 -5.33 15.68 -1.74
N GLU A 237 -4.91 16.76 -1.08
CA GLU A 237 -3.75 17.55 -1.51
C GLU A 237 -2.46 16.73 -1.52
N GLY A 238 -2.26 15.87 -0.51
CA GLY A 238 -1.13 14.94 -0.44
C GLY A 238 -1.08 13.99 -1.64
N CYS A 239 -2.21 13.36 -1.98
CA CYS A 239 -2.34 12.52 -3.16
C CYS A 239 -2.01 13.28 -4.46
N GLN A 240 -2.53 14.51 -4.61
CA GLN A 240 -2.26 15.32 -5.79
C GLN A 240 -0.77 15.66 -5.96
N ARG A 241 -0.04 15.88 -4.86
CA ARG A 241 1.42 16.11 -4.88
C ARG A 241 2.21 14.85 -5.26
N LEU A 242 1.72 13.66 -4.91
CA LEU A 242 2.36 12.38 -5.25
C LEU A 242 2.16 11.98 -6.72
N TYR A 243 1.03 12.33 -7.32
CA TYR A 243 0.68 11.98 -8.70
C TYR A 243 1.78 12.22 -9.76
N PRO A 244 2.42 13.41 -9.86
CA PRO A 244 3.43 13.65 -10.88
C PRO A 244 4.66 12.74 -10.75
N VAL A 245 5.04 12.33 -9.53
CA VAL A 245 6.18 11.42 -9.29
C VAL A 245 5.90 10.06 -9.92
N LEU A 246 4.68 9.54 -9.71
CA LEU A 246 4.25 8.25 -10.25
C LEU A 246 4.11 8.30 -11.77
N GLN A 247 3.53 9.38 -12.31
CA GLN A 247 3.42 9.59 -13.75
C GLN A 247 4.79 9.60 -14.43
N GLN A 248 5.76 10.35 -13.86
CA GLN A 248 7.13 10.37 -14.39
C GLN A 248 7.80 9.00 -14.34
N CYS A 249 7.58 8.22 -13.28
CA CYS A 249 8.09 6.86 -13.16
C CYS A 249 7.56 5.95 -14.28
N LEU A 250 6.25 5.98 -14.53
CA LEU A 250 5.63 5.19 -15.60
C LEU A 250 6.19 5.59 -16.96
N VAL A 251 6.22 6.89 -17.27
CA VAL A 251 6.77 7.39 -18.55
C VAL A 251 8.23 6.96 -18.74
N LYS A 252 9.08 7.05 -17.70
CA LYS A 252 10.47 6.59 -17.74
C LYS A 252 10.55 5.07 -18.01
N THR A 253 9.68 4.29 -17.39
CA THR A 253 9.64 2.83 -17.54
C THR A 253 9.20 2.43 -18.95
N THR A 254 8.14 3.06 -19.48
CA THR A 254 7.66 2.82 -20.84
C THR A 254 8.73 3.20 -21.87
N LYS A 255 9.43 4.33 -21.70
CA LYS A 255 10.54 4.71 -22.58
C LYS A 255 11.66 3.67 -22.60
N ARG A 256 12.02 3.10 -21.45
CA ARG A 256 13.01 2.01 -21.36
C ARG A 256 12.53 0.74 -22.07
N LYS A 257 11.26 0.38 -21.93
CA LYS A 257 10.66 -0.78 -22.63
C LYS A 257 10.66 -0.59 -24.16
N ILE A 258 10.31 0.61 -24.64
CA ILE A 258 10.31 0.94 -26.08
C ILE A 258 11.72 0.90 -26.68
N GLN A 259 12.72 1.40 -25.95
CA GLN A 259 14.12 1.44 -26.40
C GLN A 259 14.81 0.08 -26.42
N ALA A 260 14.17 -0.97 -25.90
CA ALA A 260 14.73 -2.33 -25.86
C ALA A 260 14.09 -3.27 -26.90
N PRO A 261 14.14 -3.02 -28.23
CA PRO A 261 13.82 -4.07 -29.19
C PRO A 261 14.99 -5.07 -29.31
N GLN A 262 14.67 -6.32 -28.96
CA GLN A 262 15.24 -7.60 -29.39
C GLN A 262 16.72 -7.67 -29.79
N THR A 263 17.57 -8.11 -28.84
CA THR A 263 18.69 -9.00 -29.19
C THR A 263 18.19 -10.45 -29.14
N GLU A 264 17.35 -10.82 -30.11
CA GLU A 264 17.14 -12.24 -30.41
C GLU A 264 18.46 -12.76 -30.99
N LYS A 265 19.24 -13.46 -30.15
CA LYS A 265 20.41 -14.22 -30.60
C LYS A 265 19.90 -15.42 -31.39
N SER A 266 20.22 -15.40 -32.68
CA SER A 266 20.14 -16.50 -33.64
C SER A 266 21.02 -17.68 -33.22
#